data_AF-A0A345QV63-F1
#
_entry.id   AF-A0A345QV63-F1
#
_cell.length_a   1.000
_cell.length_b   1.000
_cell.length_c   1.000
_cell.angle_alpha   90.00
_cell.angle_beta   90.00
_cell.angle_gamma   90.00
#
_symmetry.space_group_name_H-M   'P 1'
#
loop_
_entity.id
_entity.type
_entity.pdbx_description
1 polymer ?
#
loop_
_entity_poly.entity_id
_entity_poly.type
_entity_poly.pdbx_seq_one_letter_code
_entity_poly.pdbx_strand_id
1 'polypeptide(L)'
;MFHVDERTDAGVPKSWGAMLAGNHTFNNGLMVFGRLGWSDGAAPIARRAVNAGLMWRPGYYDDLLGLGVTVADPSDSKLETQTTIEAFYRADLSDNLALTADVQYLKNPGFNEDNPLVFGLRIRFSM
;
A
#
# COMPACT_ATOMS: atom_id res chain seq x y z
N MET A 1 -1.30 10.90 -11.63
CA MET A 1 -2.43 10.89 -12.57
C MET A 1 -2.04 10.04 -13.75
N PHE A 2 -2.95 9.23 -14.27
CA PHE A 2 -2.76 8.57 -15.56
C PHE A 2 -4.04 8.71 -16.38
N HIS A 3 -3.89 8.62 -17.69
CA HIS A 3 -4.95 8.74 -18.66
C HIS A 3 -4.62 7.83 -19.85
N VAL A 4 -5.61 7.08 -20.32
CA VAL A 4 -5.53 6.21 -21.49
C VAL A 4 -6.72 6.55 -22.39
N ASP A 5 -6.42 7.02 -23.60
CA ASP A 5 -7.45 7.27 -24.61
C ASP A 5 -8.02 5.97 -25.17
N GLU A 6 -9.28 6.06 -25.62
CA GLU A 6 -9.96 4.98 -26.29
C GLU A 6 -9.24 4.61 -27.60
N ARG A 7 -9.10 3.30 -27.84
CA ARG A 7 -8.63 2.75 -29.13
C ARG A 7 -9.71 1.82 -29.66
N THR A 8 -10.58 2.37 -30.50
CA THR A 8 -11.72 1.67 -31.11
C THR A 8 -11.31 0.44 -31.92
N ASP A 9 -10.20 0.51 -32.67
CA ASP A 9 -9.70 -0.63 -33.47
C ASP A 9 -9.19 -1.81 -32.62
N ALA A 10 -8.79 -1.54 -31.38
CA ALA A 10 -8.26 -2.55 -30.45
C ALA A 10 -9.26 -2.93 -29.34
N GLY A 11 -10.47 -2.36 -29.36
CA GLY A 11 -11.50 -2.60 -28.34
C GLY A 11 -11.11 -2.14 -26.93
N VAL A 12 -10.19 -1.19 -26.79
CA VAL A 12 -9.72 -0.70 -25.49
C VAL A 12 -10.50 0.57 -25.11
N PRO A 13 -11.40 0.50 -24.11
CA PRO A 13 -12.14 1.68 -23.66
C PRO A 13 -11.25 2.66 -22.90
N LYS A 14 -11.68 3.92 -22.85
CA LYS A 14 -11.02 4.99 -22.09
C LYS A 14 -10.87 4.62 -20.61
N SER A 15 -9.74 5.01 -20.01
CA SER A 15 -9.47 4.85 -18.58
C SER A 15 -8.70 6.04 -18.02
N TRP A 16 -8.98 6.43 -16.78
CA TRP A 16 -8.24 7.49 -16.09
C TRP A 16 -8.10 7.21 -14.59
N GLY A 17 -7.13 7.86 -13.96
CA GLY A 17 -6.99 7.81 -12.51
C GLY A 17 -6.23 8.99 -11.92
N ALA A 18 -6.64 9.37 -10.71
CA ALA A 18 -6.04 10.43 -9.92
C ALA A 18 -5.63 9.92 -8.54
N MET A 19 -4.61 10.55 -7.95
CA MET A 19 -4.11 10.22 -6.63
C MET A 19 -3.75 11.50 -5.89
N LEU A 20 -4.08 11.55 -4.60
CA LEU A 20 -3.63 12.56 -3.65
C LEU A 20 -2.87 11.87 -2.52
N ALA A 21 -1.75 12.45 -2.10
CA ALA A 21 -0.91 11.91 -1.04
C ALA A 21 -0.37 13.02 -0.16
N GLY A 22 -0.21 12.72 1.12
CA GLY A 22 0.39 13.62 2.09
C GLY A 22 1.06 12.84 3.20
N ASN A 23 2.05 13.44 3.83
CA ASN A 23 2.67 12.93 5.05
C ASN A 23 3.17 14.10 5.91
N HIS A 24 3.38 13.83 7.19
CA HIS A 24 3.95 14.79 8.12
C HIS A 24 4.79 14.05 9.17
N THR A 25 5.99 14.55 9.43
CA THR A 25 6.90 14.01 10.45
C THR A 25 7.03 14.99 11.61
N PHE A 26 6.74 14.49 12.81
CA PHE A 26 6.89 15.21 14.06
C PHE A 26 8.34 15.12 14.58
N ASN A 27 8.72 16.04 15.47
CA ASN A 27 10.07 16.12 16.03
C ASN A 27 10.50 14.87 16.81
N ASN A 28 9.56 14.04 17.26
CA ASN A 28 9.80 12.78 17.96
C ASN A 28 10.04 11.58 17.03
N GLY A 29 10.20 11.82 15.72
CA GLY A 29 10.43 10.78 14.72
C GLY A 29 9.18 10.01 14.28
N LEU A 30 7.99 10.37 14.78
CA LEU A 30 6.71 9.83 14.29
C LEU A 30 6.35 10.51 12.97
N MET A 31 6.03 9.72 11.95
CA MET A 31 5.47 10.19 10.69
C MET A 31 4.07 9.62 10.52
N VAL A 32 3.12 10.46 10.12
CA VAL A 32 1.80 10.03 9.65
C VAL A 32 1.73 10.21 8.14
N PHE A 33 1.06 9.31 7.44
CA PHE A 33 0.89 9.39 6.00
C PHE A 33 -0.50 8.96 5.56
N GLY A 34 -0.92 9.49 4.41
CA GLY A 34 -2.20 9.21 3.80
C GLY A 34 -2.12 9.32 2.28
N ARG A 35 -2.87 8.46 1.59
CA ARG A 35 -2.99 8.38 0.15
C ARG A 35 -4.43 8.05 -0.20
N LEU A 36 -4.98 8.77 -1.17
CA LEU A 36 -6.30 8.57 -1.75
C LEU A 36 -6.13 8.39 -3.25
N GLY A 37 -6.82 7.41 -3.82
CA GLY A 37 -6.79 7.10 -5.24
C GLY A 37 -8.21 6.90 -5.77
N TRP A 38 -8.46 7.41 -6.96
CA TRP A 38 -9.70 7.21 -7.72
C TRP A 38 -9.34 6.84 -9.14
N SER A 39 -10.09 5.91 -9.71
CA SER A 39 -9.94 5.54 -11.11
C SER A 39 -11.28 5.08 -11.69
N ASP A 40 -11.37 5.17 -13.02
CA ASP A 40 -12.55 4.79 -13.77
C ASP A 40 -12.13 4.24 -15.14
N GLY A 41 -12.90 3.28 -15.67
CA GLY A 41 -12.60 2.54 -16.90
C GLY A 41 -12.31 1.05 -16.67
N ALA A 42 -12.01 0.31 -17.75
CA ALA A 42 -11.86 -1.15 -17.72
C ALA A 42 -10.45 -1.65 -17.33
N ALA A 43 -9.46 -0.75 -17.31
CA ALA A 43 -8.06 -1.08 -17.00
C ALA A 43 -7.69 -1.11 -15.51
N PRO A 44 -8.26 -0.27 -14.61
CA PRO A 44 -7.84 -0.23 -13.21
C PRO A 44 -8.33 -1.46 -12.42
N ILE A 45 -7.53 -1.90 -11.46
CA ILE A 45 -7.86 -3.03 -10.56
C ILE A 45 -8.82 -2.58 -9.44
N ALA A 46 -8.78 -1.30 -9.05
CA ALA A 46 -9.63 -0.72 -8.01
C ALA A 46 -10.13 0.68 -8.39
N ARG A 47 -11.44 0.91 -8.25
CA ARG A 47 -12.10 2.21 -8.51
C ARG A 47 -11.70 3.24 -7.49
N ARG A 48 -11.55 2.84 -6.24
CA ARG A 48 -11.18 3.71 -5.12
C ARG A 48 -10.21 2.98 -4.21
N ALA A 49 -9.20 3.68 -3.74
CA ALA A 49 -8.28 3.15 -2.75
C ALA A 49 -7.92 4.24 -1.75
N VAL A 50 -7.88 3.86 -0.48
CA VAL A 50 -7.41 4.70 0.63
C VAL A 50 -6.30 3.93 1.31
N ASN A 51 -5.18 4.58 1.56
CA ASN A 51 -4.08 4.03 2.33
C ASN A 51 -3.64 5.06 3.35
N ALA A 52 -3.55 4.67 4.61
CA ALA A 52 -3.11 5.55 5.69
C ALA A 52 -2.31 4.75 6.70
N GLY A 53 -1.44 5.44 7.42
CA GLY A 53 -0.62 4.79 8.42
C GLY A 53 0.31 5.72 9.15
N LEU A 54 1.12 5.08 9.98
CA LEU A 54 2.15 5.72 10.77
C LEU A 54 3.46 4.95 10.66
N MET A 55 4.56 5.69 10.79
CA MET A 55 5.90 5.15 10.86
C MET A 55 6.64 5.85 11.98
N TRP A 56 7.46 5.14 12.74
CA TRP A 56 8.18 5.71 13.87
C TRP A 56 9.63 5.26 13.87
N ARG A 57 10.54 6.23 14.04
CA ARG A 57 11.98 6.00 14.22
C ARG A 57 12.39 6.28 15.67
N PRO A 58 12.56 5.25 16.52
CA PRO A 58 13.06 5.44 17.87
C PRO A 58 14.55 5.79 17.81
N GLY A 59 14.92 7.03 18.15
CA GLY A 59 16.25 7.61 17.89
C GLY A 59 17.50 6.97 18.54
N TYR A 60 17.43 5.75 19.06
CA TYR A 60 18.60 4.99 19.50
C TYR A 60 19.28 4.23 18.34
N TYR A 61 18.51 3.80 17.35
CA TYR A 61 18.97 3.14 16.13
C TYR A 61 18.13 3.69 14.96
N ASP A 62 18.63 3.64 13.72
CA ASP A 62 17.87 4.08 12.53
C ASP A 62 16.68 3.17 12.17
N ASP A 63 16.35 2.26 13.08
CA ASP A 63 15.20 1.36 13.05
C ASP A 63 13.89 2.08 12.72
N LEU A 64 12.99 1.33 12.09
CA LEU A 64 11.70 1.83 11.64
C LEU A 64 10.59 0.85 11.99
N LEU A 65 9.66 1.29 12.83
CA LEU A 65 8.38 0.63 13.04
C LEU A 65 7.33 1.26 12.12
N GLY A 66 6.41 0.48 11.57
CA GLY A 66 5.28 1.03 10.85
C GLY A 66 4.00 0.22 11.01
N LEU A 67 2.88 0.92 10.88
CA LEU A 67 1.53 0.35 10.81
C LEU A 67 0.78 1.06 9.70
N GLY A 68 0.20 0.30 8.79
CA GLY A 68 -0.58 0.80 7.66
C GLY A 68 -1.89 0.05 7.49
N VAL A 69 -2.89 0.76 7.01
CA VAL A 69 -4.17 0.21 6.58
C VAL A 69 -4.44 0.67 5.17
N THR A 70 -4.84 -0.26 4.31
CA THR A 70 -5.29 0.00 2.95
C THR A 70 -6.68 -0.55 2.77
N VAL A 71 -7.61 0.27 2.28
CA VAL A 71 -8.95 -0.14 1.87
C VAL A 71 -9.06 0.12 0.37
N ALA A 72 -9.36 -0.93 -0.40
CA ALA A 72 -9.48 -0.85 -1.85
C ALA A 72 -10.82 -1.42 -2.29
N ASP A 73 -11.57 -0.62 -3.06
CA ASP A 73 -12.81 -1.00 -3.72
C ASP A 73 -12.49 -1.49 -5.14
N PRO A 74 -12.61 -2.80 -5.42
CA PRO A 74 -12.29 -3.36 -6.72
C PRO A 74 -13.11 -2.76 -7.86
N SER A 75 -12.58 -2.87 -9.07
CA SER A 75 -13.32 -2.49 -10.29
C SER A 75 -14.36 -3.50 -10.71
N ASP A 76 -14.19 -4.77 -10.35
CA ASP A 76 -15.23 -5.78 -10.53
C ASP A 76 -16.24 -5.67 -9.39
N SER A 77 -17.49 -5.33 -9.74
CA SER A 77 -18.60 -5.15 -8.80
C SER A 77 -19.02 -6.43 -8.06
N LYS A 78 -18.54 -7.59 -8.49
CA LYS A 78 -18.78 -8.88 -7.81
C LYS A 78 -17.85 -9.11 -6.63
N LEU A 79 -16.74 -8.35 -6.56
CA LEU A 79 -15.76 -8.49 -5.50
C LEU A 79 -16.10 -7.54 -4.35
N GLU A 80 -15.93 -8.03 -3.13
CA GLU A 80 -16.07 -7.21 -1.94
C GLU A 80 -14.90 -6.22 -1.79
N THR A 81 -15.12 -5.16 -1.02
CA THR A 81 -14.06 -4.23 -0.65
C THR A 81 -12.97 -4.95 0.15
N GLN A 82 -11.74 -4.89 -0.35
CA GLN A 82 -10.58 -5.49 0.29
C GLN A 82 -10.00 -4.54 1.33
N THR A 83 -9.69 -5.05 2.51
CA THR A 83 -8.95 -4.31 3.55
C THR A 83 -7.67 -5.05 3.89
N THR A 84 -6.54 -4.34 3.88
CA THR A 84 -5.23 -4.86 4.23
C THR A 84 -4.68 -4.07 5.40
N ILE A 85 -4.29 -4.76 6.47
CA ILE A 85 -3.62 -4.17 7.63
C ILE A 85 -2.22 -4.75 7.68
N GLU A 86 -1.20 -3.91 7.78
CA GLU A 86 0.20 -4.33 7.81
C GLU A 86 0.93 -3.65 8.95
N ALA A 87 1.65 -4.44 9.75
CA ALA A 87 2.62 -3.94 10.70
C ALA A 87 4.00 -4.47 10.33
N PHE A 88 5.02 -3.63 10.41
CA PHE A 88 6.39 -4.04 10.15
C PHE A 88 7.36 -3.41 11.14
N TYR A 89 8.48 -4.09 11.33
CA TYR A 89 9.66 -3.59 12.02
C TYR A 89 10.89 -3.81 11.15
N ARG A 90 11.65 -2.76 10.93
CA ARG A 90 12.94 -2.78 10.25
C ARG A 90 14.04 -2.50 11.26
N ALA A 91 14.96 -3.46 11.39
CA ALA A 91 16.23 -3.29 12.05
C ALA A 91 17.28 -2.89 11.01
N ASP A 92 17.87 -1.70 11.15
CA ASP A 92 19.02 -1.28 10.34
C ASP A 92 20.29 -1.75 11.07
N LEU A 93 20.80 -2.93 10.66
CA LEU A 93 21.89 -3.64 11.34
C LEU A 93 23.27 -3.02 11.04
N SER A 94 23.40 -2.38 9.87
CA SER A 94 24.52 -1.53 9.47
C SER A 94 24.06 -0.59 8.34
N ASP A 95 24.91 0.38 7.97
CA ASP A 95 24.63 1.33 6.88
C ASP A 95 24.24 0.65 5.54
N ASN A 96 24.72 -0.59 5.35
CA ASN A 96 24.55 -1.36 4.13
C ASN A 96 23.61 -2.58 4.30
N LEU A 97 23.12 -2.86 5.51
CA LEU A 97 22.32 -4.05 5.81
C LEU A 97 21.09 -3.71 6.68
N ALA A 98 19.92 -4.06 6.17
CA ALA A 98 18.66 -3.96 6.90
C ALA A 98 17.86 -5.26 6.85
N LEU A 99 17.24 -5.61 7.97
CA LEU A 99 16.29 -6.72 8.10
C LEU A 99 14.92 -6.15 8.42
N THR A 100 13.89 -6.51 7.65
CA THR A 100 12.50 -6.11 7.91
C THR A 100 11.66 -7.36 8.12
N ALA A 101 10.94 -7.41 9.22
CA ALA A 101 9.90 -8.40 9.46
C ALA A 101 8.53 -7.71 9.41
N ASP A 102 7.54 -8.36 8.80
CA ASP A 102 6.20 -7.83 8.66
C ASP A 102 5.13 -8.90 8.90
N VAL A 103 3.97 -8.42 9.31
CA VAL A 103 2.75 -9.21 9.41
C VAL A 103 1.63 -8.45 8.72
N GLN A 104 0.92 -9.14 7.85
CA GLN A 104 -0.15 -8.56 7.05
C GLN A 104 -1.43 -9.39 7.17
N TYR A 105 -2.54 -8.75 7.53
CA TYR A 105 -3.86 -9.35 7.51
C TYR A 105 -4.64 -8.82 6.32
N LEU A 106 -5.16 -9.73 5.48
CA LEU A 106 -5.98 -9.39 4.33
C LEU A 106 -7.41 -9.85 4.59
N LYS A 107 -8.34 -8.90 4.60
CA LYS A 107 -9.78 -9.15 4.69
C LYS A 107 -10.41 -9.01 3.31
N ASN A 108 -11.19 -10.02 2.91
CA ASN A 108 -11.86 -10.12 1.62
C ASN A 108 -10.89 -9.94 0.44
N PRO A 109 -9.77 -10.72 0.39
CA PRO A 109 -8.87 -10.67 -0.75
C PRO A 109 -9.63 -11.10 -2.01
N GLY A 110 -9.60 -10.29 -3.08
CA GLY A 110 -10.56 -10.42 -4.19
C GLY A 110 -10.72 -11.82 -4.84
N PHE A 111 -9.72 -12.70 -4.76
CA PHE A 111 -9.79 -14.04 -5.38
C PHE A 111 -9.72 -15.20 -4.38
N ASN A 112 -9.91 -14.94 -3.08
CA ASN A 112 -9.88 -15.99 -2.05
C ASN A 112 -10.99 -15.75 -1.01
N GLU A 113 -11.66 -16.83 -0.60
CA GLU A 113 -12.73 -16.78 0.41
C GLU A 113 -12.17 -16.65 1.84
N ASP A 114 -10.91 -17.04 2.05
CA ASP A 114 -10.24 -16.94 3.34
C ASP A 114 -9.64 -15.55 3.59
N ASN A 115 -9.50 -15.19 4.87
CA ASN A 115 -8.82 -13.99 5.33
C ASN A 115 -7.41 -14.34 5.86
N PRO A 116 -6.36 -14.34 5.02
CA PRO A 116 -5.06 -14.82 5.41
C PRO A 116 -4.34 -13.85 6.35
N LEU A 117 -3.55 -14.43 7.26
CA LEU A 117 -2.50 -13.75 7.99
C LEU A 117 -1.16 -14.16 7.38
N VAL A 118 -0.46 -13.20 6.79
CA VAL A 118 0.80 -13.39 6.07
C VAL A 118 1.95 -12.88 6.93
N PHE A 119 3.02 -13.66 7.01
CA PHE A 119 4.25 -13.27 7.68
C PHE A 119 5.35 -13.07 6.63
N GLY A 120 6.00 -11.91 6.66
CA GLY A 120 7.04 -11.53 5.73
C GLY A 120 8.39 -11.33 6.41
N LEU A 121 9.45 -11.68 5.69
CA LEU A 121 10.82 -11.36 6.06
C LEU A 121 11.56 -10.86 4.83
N ARG A 122 12.20 -9.70 4.93
CA ARG A 122 12.93 -9.05 3.86
C ARG A 122 14.32 -8.65 4.33
N ILE A 123 15.33 -9.01 3.55
CA ILE A 123 16.70 -8.54 3.74
C ILE A 123 17.03 -7.55 2.63
N ARG A 124 17.60 -6.40 2.98
CA ARG A 124 18.09 -5.39 2.03
C ARG A 124 19.59 -5.21 2.22
N PHE A 125 20.33 -5.36 1.12
CA PHE A 125 21.74 -5.00 1.02
C PHE A 125 21.87 -3.77 0.10
N SER A 126 22.67 -2.80 0.50
CA SER A 126 22.99 -1.62 -0.32
C SER A 126 24.50 -1.54 -0.46
N MET A 127 25.02 -1.37 -1.69
CA MET A 127 26.45 -1.25 -1.98
C MET A 127 26.77 0.18 -2.41
#